data_AF-A0A501PCZ1-F1
#
_entry.id   AF-A0A501PCZ1-F1
#
_cell.length_a   1.000
_cell.length_b   1.000
_cell.length_c   1.000
_cell.angle_alpha   90.00
_cell.angle_beta   90.00
_cell.angle_gamma   90.00
#
_symmetry.space_group_name_H-M   'P 1'
#
loop_
_entity.id
_entity.type
_entity.pdbx_description
1 polymer ?
#
loop_
_entity_poly.entity_id
_entity_poly.type
_entity_poly.pdbx_seq_one_letter_code
_entity_poly.pdbx_strand_id
1 'polypeptide(L)'
;MIKKLCTAVALFFLLSGLPFLATAGSSLSGNQIEKFLSTWAPLQELGSKYSLDFESSAPPQSGGESGFNPFMSSVAMIQGHKAYGEFQDILAKAGFSSPEEWALTANRVMQAYMAATIDSSEFSQSREEIDQAIKDVQSNPHISDAQKQAIIANLQTSLSMMTSMKNISQDDLDAVKPYLGKIEQTLSEEYK
;
A
#
# COMPACT_ATOMS: atom_id res chain seq x y z
N MET A 1 54.39 16.39 58.89
CA MET A 1 53.60 16.33 57.65
C MET A 1 52.41 15.42 57.89
N ILE A 2 51.19 15.90 57.64
CA ILE A 2 49.95 15.21 57.22
C ILE A 2 48.82 16.23 57.47
N LYS A 3 48.29 16.81 56.39
CA LYS A 3 47.13 17.72 56.42
C LYS A 3 45.85 16.91 56.17
N LYS A 4 44.83 17.29 56.94
CA LYS A 4 43.43 16.85 56.88
C LYS A 4 42.86 16.97 55.45
N LEU A 5 41.98 16.05 55.08
CA LEU A 5 41.07 16.24 53.93
C LEU A 5 39.62 16.10 54.41
N CYS A 6 38.92 17.24 54.39
CA CYS A 6 37.48 17.35 54.47
C CYS A 6 36.86 17.24 53.06
N THR A 7 35.52 17.22 53.04
CA THR A 7 34.60 17.57 51.92
C THR A 7 34.13 16.35 51.11
N ALA A 8 32.92 15.78 51.26
CA ALA A 8 31.52 16.26 51.25
C ALA A 8 30.86 16.27 49.85
N VAL A 9 29.73 15.56 49.76
CA VAL A 9 28.53 15.76 48.90
C VAL A 9 28.60 15.39 47.42
N ALA A 10 27.70 14.50 46.98
CA ALA A 10 26.61 14.83 46.04
C ALA A 10 25.83 13.58 45.58
N LEU A 11 24.54 13.55 45.94
CA LEU A 11 23.51 12.69 45.37
C LEU A 11 23.29 13.09 43.90
N PHE A 12 23.41 12.17 42.95
CA PHE A 12 23.05 12.44 41.55
C PHE A 12 21.96 11.47 41.09
N PHE A 13 20.72 11.97 41.09
CA PHE A 13 19.57 11.41 40.39
C PHE A 13 19.86 11.51 38.88
N LEU A 14 20.25 10.40 38.24
CA LEU A 14 20.26 10.31 36.77
C LEU A 14 18.86 9.91 36.30
N LEU A 15 18.11 10.91 35.85
CA LEU A 15 16.93 10.74 35.00
C LEU A 15 17.34 9.92 33.77
N SER A 16 16.88 8.67 33.71
CA SER A 16 16.91 7.83 32.52
C SER A 16 15.96 8.39 31.46
N GLY A 17 16.43 9.38 30.70
CA GLY A 17 15.80 9.79 29.45
C GLY A 17 16.03 8.70 28.39
N LEU A 18 15.11 7.74 28.29
CA LEU A 18 15.06 6.84 27.15
C LEU A 18 14.66 7.68 25.91
N PRO A 19 15.51 7.80 24.87
CA PRO A 19 15.07 8.38 23.62
C PRO A 19 14.01 7.43 23.03
N PHE A 20 12.79 7.93 22.89
CA PHE A 20 11.75 7.28 22.11
C PHE A 20 12.22 7.31 20.66
N LEU A 21 12.83 6.22 20.18
CA LEU A 21 13.10 6.04 18.77
C LEU A 21 11.75 5.95 18.07
N ALA A 22 11.33 7.05 17.44
CA ALA A 22 10.24 7.03 16.49
C ALA A 22 10.64 6.07 15.37
N THR A 23 10.03 4.88 15.33
CA THR A 23 10.18 3.97 14.20
C THR A 23 9.42 4.55 13.02
N ALA A 24 10.07 5.43 12.25
CA ALA A 24 9.69 5.63 10.87
C ALA A 24 9.70 4.25 10.20
N GLY A 25 8.57 3.84 9.63
CA GLY A 25 8.48 2.55 8.94
C GLY A 25 9.60 2.47 7.90
N SER A 26 10.41 1.41 7.96
CA SER A 26 11.54 1.27 7.05
C SER A 26 11.07 1.29 5.59
N SER A 27 11.86 1.92 4.73
CA SER A 27 11.67 1.89 3.27
C SER A 27 11.50 0.47 2.76
N LEU A 28 10.84 0.31 1.60
CA LEU A 28 10.81 -0.96 0.91
C LEU A 28 12.25 -1.43 0.66
N SER A 29 12.53 -2.67 1.02
CA SER A 29 13.78 -3.33 0.69
C SER A 29 13.63 -4.13 -0.60
N GLY A 30 14.75 -4.33 -1.31
CA GLY A 30 14.78 -5.23 -2.47
C GLY A 30 14.30 -6.65 -2.13
N ASN A 31 14.57 -7.13 -0.92
CA ASN A 31 14.06 -8.43 -0.46
C ASN A 31 12.53 -8.46 -0.35
N GLN A 32 11.89 -7.39 0.14
CA GLN A 32 10.42 -7.32 0.21
C GLN A 32 9.79 -7.31 -1.19
N ILE A 33 10.38 -6.59 -2.14
CA ILE A 33 9.94 -6.57 -3.54
C ILE A 33 10.04 -8.00 -4.13
N GLU A 34 11.18 -8.66 -3.95
CA GLU A 34 11.41 -10.03 -4.43
C GLU A 34 10.45 -11.05 -3.82
N LYS A 35 10.21 -10.97 -2.51
CA LYS A 35 9.21 -11.82 -1.83
C LYS A 35 7.83 -11.62 -2.44
N PHE A 36 7.40 -10.36 -2.63
CA PHE A 36 6.11 -10.07 -3.25
C PHE A 36 6.02 -10.66 -4.67
N LEU A 37 7.01 -10.41 -5.52
CA LEU A 37 7.00 -10.93 -6.90
C LEU A 37 6.97 -12.46 -6.94
N SER A 38 7.61 -13.13 -5.98
CA SER A 38 7.57 -14.61 -5.88
C SER A 38 6.18 -15.17 -5.57
N THR A 39 5.26 -14.36 -5.05
CA THR A 39 3.87 -14.78 -4.79
C THR A 39 2.96 -14.69 -6.00
N TRP A 40 3.36 -13.95 -7.05
CA TRP A 40 2.49 -13.62 -8.18
C TRP A 40 1.94 -14.86 -8.90
N ALA A 41 2.82 -15.67 -9.51
CA ALA A 41 2.40 -16.86 -10.26
C ALA A 41 1.68 -17.92 -9.40
N PRO A 42 2.13 -18.27 -8.18
CA PRO A 42 1.39 -19.20 -7.32
C PRO A 42 -0.01 -18.71 -6.94
N LEU A 43 -0.18 -17.40 -6.71
CA LEU A 43 -1.50 -16.83 -6.41
C LEU A 43 -2.42 -16.82 -7.63
N GLN A 44 -1.88 -16.63 -8.84
CA GLN A 44 -2.65 -16.79 -10.08
C GLN A 44 -3.11 -18.24 -10.29
N GLU A 45 -2.24 -19.22 -10.03
CA GLU A 45 -2.62 -20.63 -10.08
C GLU A 45 -3.72 -20.95 -9.06
N LEU A 46 -3.59 -20.42 -7.84
CA LEU A 46 -4.63 -20.54 -6.82
C LEU A 46 -5.95 -19.90 -7.28
N GLY A 47 -5.88 -18.72 -7.91
CA GLY A 47 -7.03 -18.00 -8.44
C GLY A 47 -7.77 -18.83 -9.46
N SER A 48 -7.03 -19.38 -10.43
CA SER A 48 -7.55 -20.28 -11.46
C SER A 48 -8.20 -21.54 -10.88
N LYS A 49 -7.52 -22.19 -9.93
CA LYS A 49 -7.98 -23.42 -9.26
C LYS A 49 -9.32 -23.23 -8.53
N TYR A 50 -9.53 -22.06 -7.96
CA TYR A 50 -10.71 -21.76 -7.14
C TYR A 50 -11.70 -20.81 -7.77
N SER A 51 -11.46 -20.39 -9.02
CA SER A 51 -12.24 -19.35 -9.70
C SER A 51 -12.33 -18.06 -8.86
N LEU A 52 -11.21 -17.70 -8.21
CA LEU A 52 -11.06 -16.45 -7.49
C LEU A 52 -10.38 -15.43 -8.40
N ASP A 53 -10.92 -14.23 -8.38
CA ASP A 53 -10.33 -13.10 -9.05
C ASP A 53 -9.68 -12.19 -8.01
N PHE A 54 -8.36 -12.37 -7.84
CA PHE A 54 -7.59 -11.56 -6.90
C PHE A 54 -7.29 -10.15 -7.44
N GLU A 55 -7.46 -9.96 -8.75
CA GLU A 55 -7.14 -8.73 -9.50
C GLU A 55 -8.36 -7.79 -9.58
N SER A 56 -9.57 -8.34 -9.64
CA SER A 56 -10.86 -7.62 -9.62
C SER A 56 -11.33 -7.24 -8.22
N SER A 57 -10.41 -7.11 -7.27
CA SER A 57 -10.72 -6.44 -6.00
C SER A 57 -10.91 -4.94 -6.28
N ALA A 58 -12.09 -4.60 -6.79
CA ALA A 58 -12.60 -3.25 -6.80
C ALA A 58 -12.33 -2.63 -5.43
N PRO A 59 -11.93 -1.35 -5.36
CA PRO A 59 -11.67 -0.69 -4.09
C PRO A 59 -12.81 -0.95 -3.12
N PRO A 60 -12.53 -1.37 -1.88
CA PRO A 60 -13.58 -1.35 -0.88
C PRO A 60 -14.06 0.10 -0.81
N GLN A 61 -15.38 0.28 -0.84
CA GLN A 61 -16.06 1.55 -0.63
C GLN A 61 -15.85 2.12 0.80
N SER A 62 -14.90 1.58 1.58
CA SER A 62 -14.61 2.06 2.92
C SER A 62 -13.69 3.28 2.85
N GLY A 63 -14.32 4.45 2.76
CA GLY A 63 -13.73 5.75 3.07
C GLY A 63 -13.35 5.89 4.54
N GLY A 64 -12.39 5.09 4.99
CA GLY A 64 -11.67 5.29 6.25
C GLY A 64 -10.36 6.01 6.00
N GLU A 65 -9.88 6.73 7.01
CA GLU A 65 -8.63 7.53 6.99
C GLU A 65 -7.35 6.72 6.66
N SER A 66 -7.46 5.39 6.59
CA SER A 66 -6.45 4.48 6.06
C SER A 66 -6.52 4.44 4.53
N GLY A 67 -5.49 4.95 3.85
CA GLY A 67 -5.41 5.06 2.39
C GLY A 67 -5.73 3.77 1.61
N PHE A 68 -6.00 3.92 0.31
CA PHE A 68 -6.38 2.84 -0.59
C PHE A 68 -5.38 1.66 -0.56
N ASN A 69 -5.84 0.48 -0.13
CA ASN A 69 -5.10 -0.78 -0.15
C ASN A 69 -5.99 -1.93 -0.69
N PRO A 70 -5.95 -2.21 -2.01
CA PRO A 70 -6.77 -3.26 -2.62
C PRO A 70 -6.37 -4.66 -2.14
N PHE A 71 -5.08 -4.88 -1.85
CA PHE A 71 -4.58 -6.18 -1.39
C PHE A 71 -5.14 -6.59 -0.03
N MET A 72 -5.41 -5.63 0.87
CA MET A 72 -6.07 -5.92 2.14
C MET A 72 -7.51 -6.42 1.94
N SER A 73 -8.16 -5.96 0.87
CA SER A 73 -9.51 -6.40 0.50
C SER A 73 -9.48 -7.81 -0.07
N SER A 74 -8.47 -8.14 -0.87
CA SER A 74 -8.23 -9.50 -1.34
C SER A 74 -8.03 -10.47 -0.17
N VAL A 75 -7.26 -10.08 0.86
CA VAL A 75 -7.11 -10.87 2.10
C VAL A 75 -8.45 -11.09 2.78
N ALA A 76 -9.24 -10.03 2.97
CA ALA A 76 -10.56 -10.14 3.60
C ALA A 76 -11.53 -11.02 2.79
N MET A 77 -11.48 -10.95 1.46
CA MET A 77 -12.32 -11.77 0.57
C MET A 77 -12.00 -13.27 0.70
N ILE A 78 -10.71 -13.62 0.73
CA ILE A 78 -10.30 -15.03 0.83
C ILE A 78 -10.44 -15.58 2.26
N GLN A 79 -10.53 -14.71 3.27
CA GLN A 79 -10.72 -15.12 4.65
C GLN A 79 -12.06 -15.86 4.83
N GLY A 80 -11.98 -17.13 5.24
CA GLY A 80 -13.14 -18.02 5.34
C GLY A 80 -13.49 -18.77 4.04
N HIS A 81 -12.78 -18.50 2.94
CA HIS A 81 -12.87 -19.30 1.72
C HIS A 81 -12.01 -20.57 1.83
N LYS A 82 -12.40 -21.65 1.13
CA LYS A 82 -11.66 -22.93 1.10
C LYS A 82 -10.21 -22.82 0.60
N ALA A 83 -9.89 -21.75 -0.13
CA ALA A 83 -8.55 -21.47 -0.64
C ALA A 83 -7.63 -20.81 0.40
N TYR A 84 -8.15 -20.38 1.56
CA TYR A 84 -7.39 -19.59 2.53
C TYR A 84 -6.15 -20.31 3.06
N GLY A 85 -6.23 -21.62 3.31
CA GLY A 85 -5.07 -22.41 3.76
C GLY A 85 -3.94 -22.42 2.72
N GLU A 86 -4.27 -22.69 1.46
CA GLU A 86 -3.27 -22.70 0.37
C GLU A 86 -2.72 -21.30 0.09
N PHE A 87 -3.54 -20.26 0.23
CA PHE A 87 -3.10 -18.87 0.18
C PHE A 87 -2.05 -18.59 1.26
N GLN A 88 -2.33 -18.95 2.52
CA GLN A 88 -1.36 -18.77 3.61
C GLN A 88 -0.07 -19.56 3.36
N ASP A 89 -0.15 -20.78 2.83
CA ASP A 89 1.03 -21.59 2.50
C ASP A 89 1.90 -20.93 1.41
N ILE A 90 1.29 -20.32 0.39
CA ILE A 90 2.02 -19.57 -0.65
C ILE A 90 2.77 -18.39 -0.01
N LEU A 91 2.09 -17.61 0.83
CA LEU A 91 2.69 -16.45 1.49
C LEU A 91 3.82 -16.85 2.45
N ALA A 92 3.63 -17.93 3.22
CA ALA A 92 4.63 -18.46 4.13
C ALA A 92 5.88 -18.97 3.39
N LYS A 93 5.70 -19.63 2.24
CA LYS A 93 6.81 -20.07 1.36
C LYS A 93 7.61 -18.88 0.80
N ALA A 94 6.94 -17.77 0.51
CA ALA A 94 7.58 -16.51 0.14
C ALA A 94 8.20 -15.77 1.35
N GLY A 95 7.98 -16.25 2.57
CA GLY A 95 8.58 -15.71 3.78
C GLY A 95 7.86 -14.49 4.36
N PHE A 96 6.55 -14.37 4.13
CA PHE A 96 5.68 -13.44 4.86
C PHE A 96 5.19 -14.10 6.16
N SER A 97 5.12 -13.30 7.23
CA SER A 97 4.62 -13.75 8.53
C SER A 97 3.09 -13.77 8.62
N SER A 98 2.41 -12.95 7.81
CA SER A 98 0.95 -12.94 7.73
C SER A 98 0.43 -12.44 6.37
N PRO A 99 -0.84 -12.76 6.03
CA PRO A 99 -1.58 -12.12 4.94
C PRO A 99 -1.55 -10.59 4.94
N GLU A 100 -1.67 -9.98 6.11
CA GLU A 100 -1.68 -8.53 6.29
C GLU A 100 -0.32 -7.91 5.98
N GLU A 101 0.78 -8.56 6.39
CA GLU A 101 2.13 -8.13 6.04
C GLU A 101 2.35 -8.17 4.52
N TRP A 102 1.90 -9.25 3.88
CA TRP A 102 1.92 -9.38 2.43
C TRP A 102 1.11 -8.27 1.76
N ALA A 103 -0.13 -8.02 2.20
CA ALA A 103 -0.99 -6.99 1.62
C ALA A 103 -0.42 -5.58 1.74
N LEU A 104 0.19 -5.25 2.90
CA LEU A 104 0.88 -3.97 3.10
C LEU A 104 2.10 -3.84 2.18
N THR A 105 2.88 -4.91 2.02
CA THR A 105 4.05 -4.92 1.13
C THR A 105 3.63 -4.79 -0.33
N ALA A 106 2.68 -5.60 -0.77
CA ALA A 106 2.13 -5.59 -2.13
C ALA A 106 1.59 -4.21 -2.50
N ASN A 107 0.82 -3.58 -1.61
CA ASN A 107 0.29 -2.24 -1.85
C ASN A 107 1.40 -1.20 -2.04
N ARG A 108 2.42 -1.19 -1.17
CA ARG A 108 3.54 -0.26 -1.30
C ARG A 108 4.32 -0.47 -2.60
N VAL A 109 4.58 -1.73 -2.97
CA VAL A 109 5.29 -2.06 -4.22
C VAL A 109 4.51 -1.58 -5.43
N MET A 110 3.21 -1.88 -5.50
CA MET A 110 2.37 -1.47 -6.64
C MET A 110 2.19 0.04 -6.72
N GLN A 111 1.98 0.72 -5.59
CA GLN A 111 1.91 2.17 -5.56
C GLN A 111 3.20 2.81 -6.08
N ALA A 112 4.36 2.38 -5.55
CA ALA A 112 5.67 2.89 -5.98
C ALA A 112 5.97 2.55 -7.45
N TYR A 113 5.59 1.37 -7.93
CA TYR A 113 5.70 1.01 -9.35
C TYR A 113 4.87 1.95 -10.22
N MET A 114 3.57 2.14 -9.91
CA MET A 114 2.69 3.02 -10.67
C MET A 114 3.18 4.46 -10.70
N ALA A 115 3.64 5.00 -9.56
CA ALA A 115 4.16 6.36 -9.52
C ALA A 115 5.52 6.53 -10.21
N ALA A 116 6.30 5.44 -10.36
CA ALA A 116 7.54 5.47 -11.13
C ALA A 116 7.30 5.36 -12.65
N THR A 117 6.16 4.83 -13.09
CA THR A 117 5.82 4.64 -14.51
C THR A 117 4.89 5.70 -15.07
N ILE A 118 4.06 6.34 -14.24
CA ILE A 118 3.18 7.44 -14.65
C ILE A 118 3.96 8.76 -14.65
N ASP A 119 3.83 9.54 -15.72
CA ASP A 119 4.39 10.90 -15.77
C ASP A 119 3.64 11.81 -14.77
N SER A 120 4.40 12.46 -13.89
CA SER A 120 3.88 13.39 -12.88
C SER A 120 2.96 14.50 -13.43
N SER A 121 3.12 14.87 -14.71
CA SER A 121 2.30 15.85 -15.41
C SER A 121 0.88 15.36 -15.70
N GLU A 122 0.71 14.06 -15.94
CA GLU A 122 -0.61 13.44 -16.20
C GLU A 122 -1.52 13.54 -14.97
N PHE A 123 -0.98 13.35 -13.76
CA PHE A 123 -1.77 13.44 -12.51
C PHE A 123 -2.40 14.81 -12.26
N SER A 124 -1.76 15.89 -12.69
CA SER A 124 -2.26 17.24 -12.45
C SER A 124 -3.40 17.56 -13.43
N GLN A 125 -3.26 17.14 -14.69
CA GLN A 125 -4.32 17.25 -15.69
C GLN A 125 -5.55 16.41 -15.30
N SER A 126 -5.35 15.17 -14.83
CA SER A 126 -6.45 14.30 -14.40
C SER A 126 -7.23 14.84 -13.20
N ARG A 127 -6.61 15.64 -12.32
CA ARG A 127 -7.33 16.23 -11.17
C ARG A 127 -8.34 17.29 -11.60
N GLU A 128 -7.95 18.20 -12.49
CA GLU A 128 -8.86 19.26 -12.99
C GLU A 128 -10.03 18.65 -13.77
N GLU A 129 -9.76 17.62 -14.57
CA GLU A 129 -10.77 16.87 -15.32
C GLU A 129 -11.80 16.20 -14.38
N ILE A 130 -11.36 15.56 -13.29
CA ILE A 130 -12.28 14.96 -12.30
C ILE A 130 -13.11 16.03 -11.58
N ASP A 131 -12.48 17.13 -11.15
CA ASP A 131 -13.19 18.24 -10.48
C ASP A 131 -14.28 18.83 -11.40
N GLN A 132 -14.01 18.90 -12.71
CA GLN A 132 -15.00 19.34 -13.69
C GLN A 132 -16.10 18.28 -13.91
N ALA A 133 -15.74 17.01 -14.04
CA ALA A 133 -16.70 15.91 -14.20
C ALA A 133 -17.69 15.83 -13.02
N ILE A 134 -17.24 16.08 -11.78
CA ILE A 134 -18.11 16.15 -10.61
C ILE A 134 -19.14 17.28 -10.76
N LYS A 135 -18.73 18.48 -11.19
CA LYS A 135 -19.65 19.61 -11.41
C LYS A 135 -20.66 19.30 -12.51
N ASP A 136 -20.21 18.69 -13.60
CA ASP A 136 -21.06 18.32 -14.73
C ASP A 136 -22.13 17.30 -14.29
N VAL A 137 -21.75 16.26 -13.56
CA VAL A 137 -22.67 15.27 -12.99
C VAL A 137 -23.68 15.91 -12.03
N GLN A 138 -23.24 16.81 -11.16
CA GLN A 138 -24.12 17.52 -10.23
C GLN A 138 -25.18 18.34 -10.97
N SER A 139 -24.75 19.04 -12.04
CA SER A 139 -25.63 19.91 -12.84
C SER A 139 -26.53 19.16 -13.82
N ASN A 140 -26.25 17.88 -14.12
CA ASN A 140 -27.00 17.12 -15.11
C ASN A 140 -28.45 16.83 -14.66
N PRO A 141 -29.49 17.34 -15.36
CA PRO A 141 -30.88 17.13 -14.97
C PRO A 141 -31.44 15.77 -15.43
N HIS A 142 -30.70 15.00 -16.24
CA HIS A 142 -31.18 13.77 -16.87
C HIS A 142 -30.84 12.49 -16.09
N ILE A 143 -30.18 12.61 -14.95
CA ILE A 143 -29.84 11.49 -14.07
C ILE A 143 -30.44 11.72 -12.69
N SER A 144 -30.90 10.64 -12.06
CA SER A 144 -31.46 10.67 -10.71
C SER A 144 -30.40 11.00 -9.66
N ASP A 145 -30.83 11.47 -8.49
CA ASP A 145 -29.92 11.79 -7.39
C ASP A 145 -29.11 10.57 -6.93
N ALA A 146 -29.71 9.39 -6.91
CA ALA A 146 -29.02 8.14 -6.60
C ALA A 146 -27.91 7.83 -7.62
N GLN A 147 -28.17 8.07 -8.91
CA GLN A 147 -27.15 7.91 -9.96
C GLN A 147 -26.05 8.97 -9.84
N LYS A 148 -26.39 10.22 -9.54
CA LYS A 148 -25.39 11.28 -9.29
C LYS A 148 -24.45 10.89 -8.17
N GLN A 149 -25.00 10.45 -7.03
CA GLN A 149 -24.21 10.04 -5.88
C GLN A 149 -23.27 8.88 -6.21
N ALA A 150 -23.76 7.85 -6.91
CA ALA A 150 -22.93 6.72 -7.32
C ALA A 150 -21.77 7.16 -8.24
N ILE A 151 -22.05 8.03 -9.22
CA ILE A 151 -21.01 8.54 -10.14
C ILE A 151 -19.99 9.40 -9.39
N ILE A 152 -20.45 10.32 -8.54
CA ILE A 152 -19.58 11.20 -7.74
C ILE A 152 -18.70 10.38 -6.79
N ALA A 153 -19.24 9.35 -6.13
CA ALA A 153 -18.47 8.49 -5.24
C ALA A 153 -17.33 7.77 -5.99
N ASN A 154 -17.59 7.30 -7.22
CA ASN A 154 -16.54 6.72 -8.06
C ASN A 154 -15.47 7.75 -8.44
N LEU A 155 -15.87 8.96 -8.86
CA LEU A 155 -14.92 10.04 -9.20
C LEU A 155 -14.06 10.46 -7.99
N GLN A 156 -14.65 10.53 -6.80
CA GLN A 156 -13.92 10.82 -5.56
C GLN A 156 -12.95 9.70 -5.17
N THR A 157 -13.32 8.45 -5.43
CA THR A 157 -12.42 7.30 -5.23
C THR A 157 -11.19 7.42 -6.12
N SER A 158 -11.37 7.74 -7.41
CA SER A 158 -10.27 7.97 -8.34
C SER A 158 -9.35 9.13 -7.89
N LEU A 159 -9.93 10.22 -7.38
CA LEU A 159 -9.16 11.35 -6.84
C LEU A 159 -8.34 10.96 -5.60
N SER A 160 -8.90 10.14 -4.71
CA SER A 160 -8.22 9.62 -3.53
C SER A 160 -7.01 8.75 -3.91
N MET A 161 -7.16 7.89 -4.94
CA MET A 161 -6.04 7.11 -5.48
C MET A 161 -4.91 8.00 -6.00
N MET A 162 -5.23 9.00 -6.84
CA MET A 162 -4.22 9.92 -7.36
C MET A 162 -3.51 10.70 -6.24
N THR A 163 -4.26 11.14 -5.23
CA THR A 163 -3.68 11.85 -4.09
C THR A 163 -2.76 10.93 -3.27
N SER A 164 -3.13 9.66 -3.12
CA SER A 164 -2.31 8.66 -2.45
C SER A 164 -0.99 8.44 -3.21
N MET A 165 -1.02 8.45 -4.55
CA MET A 165 0.19 8.33 -5.37
C MET A 165 1.14 9.54 -5.23
N LYS A 166 0.61 10.76 -5.10
CA LYS A 166 1.44 11.96 -4.85
C LYS A 166 2.18 11.92 -3.51
N ASN A 167 1.68 11.14 -2.55
CA ASN A 167 2.24 11.05 -1.20
C ASN A 167 3.11 9.79 -1.00
N ILE A 168 3.46 9.07 -2.08
CA ILE A 168 4.35 7.91 -1.98
C ILE A 168 5.72 8.37 -1.45
N SER A 169 6.29 7.56 -0.56
CA SER A 169 7.64 7.79 -0.04
C SER A 169 8.67 7.79 -1.17
N GLN A 170 9.54 8.80 -1.21
CA GLN A 170 10.66 8.83 -2.15
C GLN A 170 11.58 7.61 -1.97
N ASP A 171 11.72 7.11 -0.75
CA ASP A 171 12.53 5.92 -0.47
C ASP A 171 11.91 4.66 -1.11
N ASP A 172 10.58 4.55 -1.14
CA ASP A 172 9.88 3.43 -1.79
C ASP A 172 9.98 3.53 -3.31
N LEU A 173 9.91 4.74 -3.87
CA LEU A 173 10.19 4.98 -5.30
C LEU A 173 11.61 4.57 -5.66
N ASP A 174 12.61 4.98 -4.88
CA ASP A 174 14.02 4.68 -5.14
C ASP A 174 14.30 3.18 -5.01
N ALA A 175 13.64 2.50 -4.07
CA ALA A 175 13.74 1.06 -3.91
C ALA A 175 13.18 0.28 -5.11
N VAL A 176 12.11 0.76 -5.74
CA VAL A 176 11.44 0.08 -6.86
C VAL A 176 12.12 0.32 -8.22
N LYS A 177 12.78 1.47 -8.43
CA LYS A 177 13.50 1.80 -9.67
C LYS A 177 14.36 0.68 -10.28
N PRO A 178 15.25 -0.02 -9.53
CA PRO A 178 16.06 -1.08 -10.10
C PRO A 178 15.26 -2.35 -10.46
N TYR A 179 14.01 -2.47 -10.02
CA TYR A 179 13.12 -3.62 -10.24
C TYR A 179 12.05 -3.39 -11.30
N LEU A 180 11.91 -2.18 -11.87
CA LEU A 180 10.81 -1.83 -12.78
C LEU A 180 10.60 -2.86 -13.90
N GLY A 181 11.66 -3.22 -14.62
CA GLY A 181 11.56 -4.21 -15.71
C GLY A 181 11.18 -5.62 -15.23
N LYS A 182 11.60 -5.99 -14.02
CA LYS A 182 11.21 -7.29 -13.43
C LYS A 182 9.75 -7.29 -12.98
N ILE A 183 9.29 -6.20 -12.36
CA ILE A 183 7.89 -6.03 -11.97
C ILE A 183 7.02 -6.07 -13.23
N GLU A 184 7.33 -5.28 -14.25
CA GLU A 184 6.60 -5.27 -15.52
C GLU A 184 6.55 -6.67 -16.14
N GLN A 185 7.68 -7.37 -16.20
CA GLN A 185 7.72 -8.74 -16.70
C GLN A 185 6.79 -9.66 -15.90
N THR A 186 6.90 -9.69 -14.57
CA THR A 186 6.08 -10.55 -13.70
C THR A 186 4.58 -10.26 -13.85
N LEU A 187 4.19 -8.99 -13.97
CA LEU A 187 2.79 -8.60 -14.16
C LEU A 187 2.30 -8.95 -15.58
N SER A 188 3.15 -8.85 -16.60
CA SER A 188 2.77 -9.10 -18.01
C SER A 188 2.76 -10.58 -18.42
N GLU A 189 3.38 -11.47 -17.64
CA GLU A 189 3.39 -12.92 -17.89
C GLU A 189 1.97 -13.55 -17.88
N GLU A 190 0.97 -12.79 -17.46
CA GLU A 190 -0.47 -13.08 -17.56
C GLU A 190 -0.98 -13.30 -19.00
N TYR A 191 -0.36 -12.68 -20.01
CA TYR A 191 -0.87 -12.67 -21.40
C TYR A 191 -0.26 -13.73 -22.33
N LYS A 192 0.36 -14.79 -21.80
CA LYS A 192 0.94 -15.89 -22.59
C LYS A 192 0.27 -17.23 -22.32
#